data_AF-K1RJM7-F1
#
_entry.id   AF-K1RJM7-F1
#
_cell.length_a   1.000
_cell.length_b   1.000
_cell.length_c   1.000
_cell.angle_alpha   90.00
_cell.angle_beta   90.00
_cell.angle_gamma   90.00
#
_symmetry.space_group_name_H-M   'P 1'
#
loop_
_entity.id
_entity.type
_entity.pdbx_description
1 polymer ?
#
loop_
_entity_poly.entity_id
_entity_poly.type
_entity_poly.pdbx_seq_one_letter_code
_entity_poly.pdbx_strand_id
1 'polypeptide(L)' 'MKLDRRYHCFGCGADGDVIDFAAALYGLGKKEAAVQLAQDFGLSYEDWKPPGKAKKPKPR' A
#
# COMPACT_ATOMS: atom_id res chain seq x y z
N MET A 1 -17.15 -15.68 6.55
CA MET A 1 -17.22 -14.33 5.94
C MET A 1 -15.88 -13.64 6.10
N LYS A 2 -15.31 -13.09 5.03
CA LYS A 2 -14.09 -12.26 5.10
C LYS A 2 -14.57 -10.83 5.34
N LEU A 3 -14.41 -10.31 6.56
CA LEU A 3 -14.65 -8.90 6.83
C LEU A 3 -13.54 -8.13 6.13
N ASP A 4 -13.86 -7.51 5.00
CA ASP A 4 -12.99 -6.50 4.39
C ASP A 4 -12.92 -5.33 5.38
N ARG A 5 -11.88 -5.33 6.23
CA ARG A 5 -11.62 -4.26 7.19
C ARG A 5 -11.20 -3.01 6.43
N ARG A 6 -12.19 -2.20 6.05
CA ARG A 6 -12.06 -0.93 5.35
C ARG A 6 -12.44 0.23 6.27
N TYR A 7 -11.87 1.40 6.02
CA TYR A 7 -12.28 2.64 6.67
C TYR A 7 -13.22 3.40 5.72
N HIS A 8 -14.16 4.13 6.32
CA HIS A 8 -15.03 5.08 5.63
C HIS A 8 -15.14 6.35 6.46
N CYS A 9 -14.93 7.51 5.85
CA CYS A 9 -15.12 8.80 6.46
C CYS A 9 -16.52 9.34 6.13
N PHE A 10 -17.41 9.34 7.13
CA PHE A 10 -18.78 9.85 6.97
C PHE A 10 -18.88 11.36 6.75
N GLY A 11 -17.79 12.12 6.95
CA GLY A 11 -17.77 13.57 6.75
C GLY A 11 -17.38 14.00 5.34
N CYS A 12 -16.36 13.35 4.75
CA CYS A 12 -15.84 13.71 3.43
C CYS A 12 -15.98 12.60 2.37
N GLY A 13 -16.43 11.41 2.76
CA GLY A 13 -16.61 10.26 1.86
C GLY A 13 -15.32 9.51 1.49
N ALA A 14 -14.18 9.82 2.11
CA ALA A 14 -12.95 9.05 1.90
C ALA A 14 -13.15 7.59 2.35
N ASP A 15 -12.72 6.64 1.51
CA ASP A 15 -12.86 5.20 1.75
C ASP A 15 -11.58 4.49 1.34
N GLY A 16 -11.29 3.34 1.93
CA GLY A 16 -10.12 2.55 1.56
C GLY A 16 -9.73 1.53 2.62
N ASP A 17 -8.53 0.98 2.47
CA ASP A 17 -7.94 0.09 3.47
C ASP A 17 -7.02 0.85 4.45
N VAL A 18 -6.37 0.09 5.34
CA VAL A 18 -5.45 0.65 6.35
C VAL A 18 -4.26 1.38 5.71
N ILE A 19 -3.81 0.95 4.53
CA ILE A 19 -2.69 1.59 3.81
C ILE A 19 -3.16 2.92 3.22
N ASP A 20 -4.34 2.95 2.61
CA ASP A 20 -4.93 4.19 2.10
C ASP A 20 -5.14 5.21 3.22
N PHE A 21 -5.59 4.75 4.39
CA PHE A 21 -5.74 5.61 5.57
C PHE A 21 -4.39 6.17 6.03
N ALA A 22 -3.37 5.32 6.21
CA ALA A 22 -2.04 5.75 6.65
C ALA A 22 -1.39 6.69 5.63
N ALA A 23 -1.57 6.43 4.33
CA ALA A 23 -1.08 7.30 3.26
C ALA A 23 -1.70 8.70 3.34
N ALA A 24 -3.03 8.79 3.53
CA ALA A 24 -3.72 10.06 3.69
C ALA A 24 -3.34 10.77 5.00
N LEU A 25 -3.16 10.03 6.09
CA LEU A 25 -2.81 10.55 7.40
C LEU A 25 -1.41 11.17 7.44
N TYR A 26 -0.43 10.48 6.86
CA TYR A 26 0.98 10.90 6.87
C TYR A 26 1.42 11.66 5.62
N GLY A 27 0.54 11.80 4.61
CA GLY A 27 0.87 12.44 3.34
C GLY A 27 1.92 11.65 2.53
N LEU A 28 1.92 10.32 2.66
CA LEU A 28 2.90 9.42 2.06
C LEU A 28 2.35 8.73 0.80
N GLY A 29 3.23 8.24 -0.06
CA GLY A 29 2.84 7.28 -1.09
C GLY A 29 2.41 5.94 -0.46
N LYS A 30 1.53 5.17 -1.12
CA LYS A 30 1.01 3.89 -0.58
C LYS A 30 2.10 2.90 -0.18
N LYS A 31 3.20 2.84 -0.94
CA LYS A 31 4.35 1.98 -0.62
C LYS A 31 5.04 2.45 0.66
N GLU A 32 5.26 3.75 0.79
CA GLU A 32 5.90 4.35 1.97
C GLU A 32 5.01 4.18 3.20
N ALA A 33 3.69 4.38 3.06
CA ALA A 33 2.73 4.10 4.12
C ALA A 33 2.75 2.63 4.57
N ALA A 34 2.86 1.68 3.63
CA ALA A 34 2.99 0.26 3.97
C ALA A 34 4.31 -0.04 4.71
N VAL A 35 5.42 0.58 4.29
CA VAL A 35 6.72 0.46 4.98
C VAL A 35 6.66 1.07 6.38
N GLN A 36 6.04 2.24 6.52
CA GLN A 36 5.84 2.89 7.82
C GLN A 36 5.02 2.00 8.75
N LEU A 37 3.90 1.46 8.28
CA LEU A 37 3.10 0.50 9.05
C LEU A 37 3.92 -0.74 9.44
N ALA A 38 4.76 -1.27 8.55
CA ALA A 38 5.62 -2.39 8.91
C ALA A 38 6.62 -2.03 10.02
N GLN A 39 7.22 -0.84 9.97
CA GLN A 39 8.13 -0.34 11.00
C GLN A 39 7.42 -0.12 12.34
N ASP A 40 6.26 0.54 12.32
CA ASP A 40 5.47 0.87 13.52
C ASP A 40 5.04 -0.39 14.30
N PHE A 41 4.72 -1.48 13.59
CA PHE A 41 4.29 -2.75 14.19
C PHE A 41 5.40 -3.81 14.28
N GLY A 42 6.65 -3.49 13.91
CA GLY A 42 7.79 -4.42 13.95
C GLY A 42 7.64 -5.62 13.00
N LEU A 43 6.94 -5.44 11.89
CA LEU A 43 6.77 -6.48 10.86
C LEU A 43 8.01 -6.51 9.96
N SER A 44 8.72 -7.64 9.96
CA SER A 44 9.76 -7.90 8.98
C SER A 44 9.13 -8.04 7.60
N TYR A 45 9.55 -7.21 6.64
CA TYR A 45 9.19 -7.36 5.24
C TYR A 45 10.46 -7.57 4.42
N GLU A 46 10.44 -8.53 3.50
CA GLU A 46 11.47 -8.64 2.48
C GLU A 46 11.19 -7.58 1.43
N ASP A 47 12.23 -6.87 0.98
CA ASP A 47 12.16 -6.04 -0.22
C ASP A 47 11.90 -6.95 -1.42
N TRP A 48 10.64 -7.33 -1.62
CA TRP A 48 10.20 -8.07 -2.78
C TRP A 48 10.48 -7.22 -4.02
N LYS A 49 11.63 -7.48 -4.64
CA LYS A 49 12.01 -6.90 -5.90
C LYS A 49 11.23 -7.69 -6.96
N PRO A 50 10.26 -7.08 -7.67
CA PRO A 50 9.58 -7.80 -8.73
C PRO A 50 10.66 -8.31 -9.69
N PRO A 51 10.62 -9.60 -10.11
CA PRO A 51 11.58 -10.12 -11.07
C PRO A 51 11.54 -9.18 -12.27
N GLY A 52 12.71 -8.60 -12.59
CA GLY A 52 12.82 -7.50 -13.52
C GLY A 52 11.98 -7.78 -14.76
N LYS A 53 11.08 -6.85 -15.12
CA LYS A 53 10.29 -6.97 -16.34
C LYS A 53 11.28 -7.19 -17.48
N ALA A 54 11.42 -8.43 -17.95
CA ALA A 54 12.20 -8.74 -19.14
C ALA A 54 11.58 -7.88 -20.25
N LYS A 55 12.27 -6.81 -20.64
CA LYS A 55 11.85 -5.95 -21.75
C LYS A 55 11.82 -6.88 -22.96
N LYS A 56 10.62 -7.32 -23.37
CA LYS A 56 10.46 -8.04 -24.64
C LYS A 56 11.02 -7.11 -25.73
N PRO A 57 12.02 -7.55 -26.51
CA PRO A 57 12.55 -6.71 -27.58
C PRO A 57 11.43 -6.40 -28.56
N LYS A 58 11.29 -5.11 -28.93
CA LYS A 58 10.34 -4.69 -29.98
C LYS A 58 10.72 -5.40 -31.29
N PRO A 59 9.80 -6.09 -31.98
CA PRO A 59 10.06 -6.53 -33.34
C PRO A 59 10.25 -5.29 -34.23
N ARG A 60 11.28 -5.35 -35.07
CA ARG A 60 11.59 -4.33 -36.09
C ARG A 60 10.50 -4.30 -37.16
#